data_AF-A0A7V9FJF2-F1
#
_entry.id   AF-A0A7V9FJF2-F1
#
_cell.length_a   1.000
_cell.length_b   1.000
_cell.length_c   1.000
_cell.angle_alpha   90.00
_cell.angle_beta   90.00
_cell.angle_gamma   90.00
#
_symmetry.space_group_name_H-M   'P 1'
#
loop_
_entity.id
_entity.type
_entity.pdbx_description
1 polymer ?
#
loop_
_entity_poly.entity_id
_entity_poly.type
_entity_poly.pdbx_seq_one_letter_code
_entity_poly.pdbx_strand_id
1 'polypeptide(L)'
;MNPLIRTLKDTLDQLRGQHRRRLPFLSQPLERRRPRIQAEDYAARHSIEHTLDRKAELRRLAQTSPEAAARYHQLLTYELEGLREVALVLQSTTGGRDLHECLTESRSEIERLEIEVEWCANFLRSWPTHPTV
;
A
#
# COMPACT_ATOMS: atom_id res chain seq x y z
N MET A 1 6.91 8.65 -48.28
CA MET A 1 7.22 9.30 -46.98
C MET A 1 8.64 9.85 -47.08
N ASN A 2 8.82 11.17 -46.98
CA ASN A 2 10.06 11.87 -47.37
C ASN A 2 11.24 11.46 -46.45
N PRO A 3 12.39 10.99 -46.96
CA PRO A 3 13.51 10.48 -46.14
C PRO A 3 14.00 11.48 -45.09
N LEU A 4 13.92 12.77 -45.39
CA LEU A 4 14.28 13.85 -44.47
C LEU A 4 13.43 13.87 -43.19
N ILE A 5 12.14 13.52 -43.30
CA ILE A 5 11.21 13.47 -42.16
C ILE A 5 11.57 12.31 -41.24
N ARG A 6 12.04 11.19 -41.81
CA ARG A 6 12.47 10.01 -41.05
C ARG A 6 13.74 10.32 -40.25
N THR A 7 14.73 10.93 -40.90
CA THR A 7 15.98 11.34 -40.24
C THR A 7 15.75 12.38 -39.15
N LEU A 8 14.84 13.34 -39.37
CA LEU A 8 14.45 14.31 -38.35
C LEU A 8 13.82 13.65 -37.12
N LYS A 9 12.91 12.70 -37.35
CA LYS A 9 12.26 11.94 -36.27
C LYS A 9 13.27 11.14 -35.45
N ASP A 10 14.16 10.42 -36.11
CA ASP A 10 15.16 9.59 -35.44
C ASP A 10 16.13 10.45 -34.60
N THR A 11 16.49 11.63 -35.11
CA THR A 11 17.32 12.60 -34.38
C THR A 11 16.60 13.15 -33.15
N LEU A 12 15.31 13.47 -33.27
CA LEU A 12 14.49 13.95 -32.15
C LEU A 12 14.28 12.88 -31.08
N ASP A 13 14.12 11.61 -31.47
CA ASP A 13 13.98 10.49 -30.55
C ASP A 13 15.29 10.21 -29.80
N GLN A 14 16.44 10.35 -30.46
CA GLN A 14 17.76 10.25 -29.82
C GLN A 14 18.02 11.39 -28.82
N LEU A 15 17.69 12.63 -29.18
CA LEU A 15 17.78 13.79 -28.29
C LEU A 15 16.84 13.66 -27.07
N ARG A 16 15.63 13.12 -27.28
CA ARG A 16 14.66 12.85 -26.20
C ARG A 16 15.21 11.83 -25.19
N GLY A 17 15.86 10.77 -25.67
CA GLY A 17 16.49 9.75 -24.82
C GLY A 17 17.64 10.31 -23.97
N GLN A 18 18.51 11.11 -24.58
CA GLN A 18 19.71 11.64 -23.92
C GLN A 18 19.42 12.82 -22.96
N HIS A 19 18.39 13.62 -23.23
CA HIS A 19 18.11 14.85 -22.49
C HIS A 19 16.73 14.87 -21.80
N ARG A 20 16.24 13.69 -21.38
CA ARG A 20 14.92 13.52 -20.72
C ARG A 20 14.63 14.51 -19.58
N ARG A 21 15.65 14.93 -18.83
CA ARG A 21 15.53 15.90 -17.72
C ARG A 21 15.64 17.36 -18.12
N ARG A 22 16.24 17.68 -19.28
CA ARG A 22 16.56 19.06 -19.70
C ARG A 22 15.58 19.62 -20.75
N LEU A 23 14.86 18.76 -21.47
CA LEU A 23 13.94 19.17 -22.54
C LEU A 23 12.52 18.61 -22.32
N PRO A 24 11.80 19.05 -21.26
CA PRO A 24 10.47 18.55 -20.91
C PRO A 24 9.39 18.86 -21.96
N PHE A 25 9.64 19.80 -22.87
CA PHE A 25 8.75 20.12 -23.99
C PHE A 25 8.88 19.14 -25.18
N LEU A 26 9.69 18.08 -25.05
CA LEU A 26 9.79 16.99 -26.04
C LEU A 26 9.18 15.66 -25.57
N SER A 27 8.78 15.52 -24.29
CA SER A 27 8.13 14.31 -23.75
C SER A 27 6.72 14.09 -24.32
N GLN A 28 6.16 12.88 -24.22
CA GLN A 28 4.83 12.62 -24.79
C GLN A 28 3.74 13.48 -24.13
N PRO A 29 2.70 13.92 -24.86
CA PRO A 29 1.66 14.81 -24.33
C PRO A 29 0.93 14.26 -23.08
N LEU A 30 0.88 12.94 -22.90
CA LEU A 30 0.28 12.29 -21.73
C LEU A 30 1.12 12.47 -20.44
N GLU A 31 2.45 12.44 -20.53
CA GLU A 31 3.34 12.65 -19.38
C GLU A 31 3.30 14.11 -18.88
N ARG A 32 3.01 15.08 -19.75
CA ARG A 32 2.94 16.50 -19.39
C ARG A 32 1.67 16.90 -18.65
N ARG A 33 0.61 16.09 -18.73
CA ARG A 33 -0.73 16.57 -18.35
C ARG A 33 -1.02 16.54 -16.86
N ARG A 34 -0.30 15.82 -16.01
CA ARG A 34 -0.64 15.78 -14.56
C ARG A 34 0.56 15.61 -13.62
N PRO A 35 1.44 16.63 -13.49
CA PRO A 35 2.43 16.67 -12.41
C PRO A 35 1.79 16.58 -11.02
N ARG A 36 0.55 17.05 -10.88
CA ARG A 36 -0.22 16.98 -9.64
C ARG A 36 -0.65 15.54 -9.28
N ILE A 37 -1.03 14.72 -10.26
CA ILE A 37 -1.33 13.30 -10.01
C ILE A 37 -0.08 12.50 -9.69
N GLN A 38 1.06 12.77 -10.33
CA GLN A 38 2.30 12.11 -9.92
C GLN A 38 2.72 12.48 -8.50
N ALA A 39 2.51 13.73 -8.08
CA ALA A 39 2.78 14.16 -6.70
C ALA A 39 1.78 13.55 -5.70
N GLU A 40 0.50 13.48 -6.06
CA GLU A 40 -0.56 12.86 -5.24
C GLU A 40 -0.35 11.34 -5.12
N ASP A 41 -0.03 10.64 -6.22
CA ASP A 41 0.30 9.21 -6.23
C ASP A 41 1.59 8.93 -5.44
N TYR A 42 2.59 9.81 -5.55
CA TYR A 42 3.82 9.71 -4.77
C TYR A 42 3.57 9.90 -3.28
N ALA A 43 2.79 10.93 -2.90
CA ALA A 43 2.41 11.19 -1.51
C ALA A 43 1.55 10.05 -0.94
N ALA A 44 0.63 9.50 -1.72
CA ALA A 44 -0.18 8.34 -1.33
C ALA A 44 0.72 7.11 -1.08
N ARG A 45 1.66 6.81 -1.99
CA ARG A 45 2.63 5.72 -1.80
C ARG A 45 3.49 5.93 -0.56
N HIS A 46 4.02 7.13 -0.34
CA HIS A 46 4.84 7.44 0.84
C HIS A 46 4.02 7.38 2.13
N SER A 47 2.75 7.78 2.10
CA SER A 47 1.84 7.65 3.24
C SER A 47 1.54 6.19 3.56
N ILE A 48 1.39 5.34 2.54
CA ILE A 48 1.18 3.90 2.71
C ILE A 48 2.45 3.25 3.26
N GLU A 49 3.62 3.51 2.67
CA GLU A 49 4.92 3.02 3.14
C GLU A 49 5.16 3.42 4.60
N HIS A 50 4.94 4.69 4.96
CA HIS A 50 5.08 5.15 6.34
C HIS A 50 4.07 4.48 7.30
N THR A 51 2.88 4.14 6.82
CA THR A 51 1.88 3.42 7.63
C THR A 51 2.31 1.96 7.84
N LEU A 52 2.85 1.31 6.81
CA LEU A 52 3.37 -0.05 6.88
C LEU A 52 4.62 -0.15 7.77
N ASP A 53 5.55 0.81 7.65
CA ASP A 53 6.73 0.90 8.51
C ASP A 53 6.33 1.09 9.98
N ARG A 54 5.35 1.96 10.23
CA ARG A 54 4.81 2.19 11.58
C ARG A 54 4.13 0.95 12.14
N LYS A 55 3.42 0.18 11.32
CA LYS A 55 2.82 -1.10 11.72
C LYS A 55 3.89 -2.13 12.06
N ALA A 56 4.93 -2.26 11.25
CA ALA A 56 6.04 -3.17 11.49
C ALA A 56 6.82 -2.80 12.77
N GLU A 57 7.01 -1.51 13.01
CA GLU A 57 7.59 -0.99 14.25
C GLU A 57 6.72 -1.34 15.46
N LEU A 58 5.41 -1.10 15.37
CA LEU A 58 4.44 -1.45 16.42
C LEU A 58 4.45 -2.95 16.71
N ARG A 59 4.51 -3.82 15.70
CA ARG A 59 4.65 -5.27 15.86
C ARG A 59 5.91 -5.64 16.62
N ARG A 60 7.04 -5.02 16.29
CA ARG A 60 8.33 -5.28 16.97
C ARG A 60 8.26 -4.89 18.44
N LEU A 61 7.72 -3.70 18.71
CA LEU A 61 7.58 -3.16 20.08
C LEU A 61 6.51 -3.87 20.91
N ALA A 62 5.46 -4.41 20.27
CA ALA A 62 4.38 -5.12 20.94
C ALA A 62 4.86 -6.34 21.74
N GLN A 63 6.02 -6.91 21.41
CA GLN A 63 6.60 -8.05 22.13
C GLN A 63 7.11 -7.68 23.53
N THR A 64 7.42 -6.40 23.77
CA THR A 64 8.10 -5.95 24.98
C THR A 64 7.41 -4.77 25.67
N SER A 65 6.44 -4.12 25.02
CA SER A 65 5.70 -2.98 25.54
C SER A 65 4.19 -3.20 25.45
N PRO A 66 3.45 -3.17 26.59
CA PRO A 66 2.00 -3.31 26.59
C PRO A 66 1.30 -2.13 25.90
N GLU A 67 1.87 -0.91 25.95
CA GLU A 67 1.29 0.24 25.23
C GLU A 67 1.39 0.04 23.71
N ALA A 68 2.55 -0.42 23.22
CA ALA A 68 2.73 -0.73 21.81
C ALA A 68 1.83 -1.89 21.37
N ALA A 69 1.70 -2.93 22.20
CA ALA A 69 0.79 -4.05 21.95
C ALA A 69 -0.68 -3.59 21.90
N ALA A 70 -1.11 -2.67 22.76
CA ALA A 70 -2.47 -2.12 22.73
C ALA A 70 -2.74 -1.33 21.44
N ARG A 71 -1.80 -0.47 21.03
CA ARG A 71 -1.93 0.28 19.76
C ARG A 71 -1.87 -0.63 18.53
N TYR A 72 -1.01 -1.64 18.55
CA TYR A 72 -0.90 -2.63 17.49
C TYR A 72 -2.19 -3.46 17.38
N HIS A 73 -2.73 -3.91 18.52
CA HIS A 73 -4.02 -4.60 18.59
C HIS A 73 -5.14 -3.77 17.97
N GLN A 74 -5.27 -2.49 18.36
CA GLN A 74 -6.27 -1.58 17.78
C GLN A 74 -6.15 -1.45 16.26
N LEU A 75 -4.93 -1.29 15.75
CA LEU A 75 -4.67 -1.21 14.31
C LEU A 75 -5.09 -2.51 13.60
N LEU A 76 -4.70 -3.67 14.14
CA LEU A 76 -5.05 -4.96 13.57
C LEU A 76 -6.57 -5.21 13.59
N THR A 77 -7.27 -4.82 14.66
CA THR A 77 -8.73 -4.92 14.73
C THR A 77 -9.39 -4.09 13.64
N TYR A 78 -8.94 -2.85 13.44
CA TYR A 78 -9.47 -1.98 12.38
C TYR A 78 -9.24 -2.57 10.98
N GLU A 79 -8.05 -3.09 10.71
CA GLU A 79 -7.76 -3.75 9.42
C GLU A 79 -8.60 -5.01 9.21
N LEU A 80 -8.77 -5.83 10.25
CA LEU A 80 -9.57 -7.04 10.20
C LEU A 80 -11.04 -6.73 9.90
N GLU A 81 -11.61 -5.72 10.58
CA GLU A 81 -12.98 -5.25 10.33
C GLU A 81 -13.14 -4.75 8.89
N GLY A 82 -12.24 -3.87 8.44
CA GLY A 82 -12.29 -3.35 7.08
C GLY A 82 -12.16 -4.44 6.01
N LEU A 83 -11.27 -5.42 6.20
CA LEU A 83 -11.09 -6.52 5.25
C LEU A 83 -12.31 -7.45 5.22
N ARG A 84 -12.93 -7.71 6.38
CA ARG A 84 -14.19 -8.49 6.45
C ARG A 84 -15.33 -7.80 5.71
N GLU A 85 -15.47 -6.48 5.87
CA GLU A 85 -16.47 -5.70 5.15
C GLU A 85 -16.25 -5.75 3.63
N VAL A 86 -15.01 -5.52 3.18
CA VAL A 86 -14.66 -5.59 1.75
C VAL A 86 -14.92 -6.99 1.20
N ALA A 87 -14.49 -8.03 1.90
CA ALA A 87 -14.70 -9.41 1.48
C ALA A 87 -16.20 -9.76 1.39
N LEU A 88 -17.03 -9.27 2.32
CA LEU A 88 -18.48 -9.44 2.29
C LEU A 88 -19.10 -8.78 1.05
N VAL A 89 -18.71 -7.54 0.74
CA VAL A 89 -19.18 -6.84 -0.46
C VAL A 89 -18.76 -7.57 -1.73
N LEU A 90 -17.50 -8.01 -1.81
CA LEU A 90 -16.96 -8.75 -2.94
C LEU A 90 -17.67 -10.09 -3.16
N GLN A 91 -18.08 -10.79 -2.10
CA GLN A 91 -18.88 -12.03 -2.21
C GLN A 91 -20.24 -11.82 -2.86
N SER A 92 -20.85 -10.64 -2.69
CA SER A 92 -22.13 -10.29 -3.31
C SER A 92 -21.99 -9.85 -4.77
N THR A 93 -20.76 -9.63 -5.25
CA THR A 93 -20.48 -9.15 -6.60
C THR A 93 -20.39 -10.34 -7.56
N THR A 94 -21.04 -10.24 -8.73
CA THR A 94 -20.86 -11.24 -9.78
C THR A 94 -19.47 -11.06 -10.42
N GLY A 95 -18.62 -12.09 -10.39
CA GLY A 95 -17.29 -12.01 -10.96
C GLY A 95 -16.70 -13.34 -11.43
N GLY A 96 -15.61 -13.24 -12.18
CA GLY A 96 -14.87 -14.38 -12.75
C GLY A 96 -13.76 -14.89 -11.83
N ARG A 97 -12.80 -15.63 -12.40
CA ARG A 97 -11.67 -16.25 -11.69
C ARG A 97 -10.91 -15.28 -10.78
N ASP A 98 -10.62 -14.07 -11.25
CA ASP A 98 -9.86 -13.07 -10.49
C ASP A 98 -10.56 -12.65 -9.19
N LEU A 99 -11.91 -12.60 -9.18
CA LEU A 99 -12.69 -12.33 -7.98
C LEU A 99 -12.58 -13.49 -6.99
N HIS A 100 -12.57 -14.73 -7.49
CA HIS A 100 -12.42 -15.92 -6.66
C HIS A 100 -11.03 -16.00 -6.00
N GLU A 101 -9.98 -15.68 -6.75
CA GLU A 101 -8.61 -15.58 -6.23
C GLU A 101 -8.50 -14.48 -5.17
N CYS A 102 -9.01 -13.28 -5.45
CA CYS A 102 -9.03 -12.17 -4.50
C CYS A 102 -9.79 -12.51 -3.19
N LEU A 103 -10.93 -13.19 -3.29
CA LEU A 103 -11.69 -13.65 -2.11
C LEU A 103 -10.92 -14.71 -1.32
N THR A 104 -10.17 -15.57 -1.99
CA THR A 104 -9.35 -16.60 -1.34
C THR A 104 -8.18 -15.96 -0.59
N GLU A 105 -7.46 -15.03 -1.24
CA GLU A 105 -6.39 -14.26 -0.60
C GLU A 105 -6.92 -13.45 0.60
N SER A 106 -8.08 -12.82 0.45
CA SER A 106 -8.73 -12.06 1.53
C SER A 106 -9.05 -12.96 2.72
N ARG A 107 -9.49 -14.21 2.51
CA ARG A 107 -9.75 -15.16 3.60
C ARG A 107 -8.47 -15.55 4.35
N SER A 108 -7.40 -15.87 3.61
CA SER A 108 -6.12 -16.19 4.24
C SER A 108 -5.55 -15.02 5.04
N GLU A 109 -5.73 -13.79 4.55
CA GLU A 109 -5.29 -12.59 5.27
C GLU A 109 -6.17 -12.31 6.51
N ILE A 110 -7.48 -12.53 6.43
CA ILE A 110 -8.38 -12.48 7.60
C ILE A 110 -7.92 -13.45 8.69
N GLU A 111 -7.65 -14.71 8.34
CA GLU A 111 -7.17 -15.72 9.28
C GLU A 111 -5.83 -15.30 9.93
N ARG A 112 -4.91 -14.73 9.15
CA ARG A 112 -3.63 -14.22 9.67
C ARG A 112 -3.84 -13.09 10.67
N LEU A 113 -4.73 -12.14 10.35
CA LEU A 113 -5.05 -11.01 11.23
C LEU A 113 -5.72 -11.46 12.52
N GLU A 114 -6.65 -12.43 12.46
CA GLU A 114 -7.30 -13.01 13.64
C GLU A 114 -6.30 -13.62 14.62
N ILE A 115 -5.32 -14.38 14.11
CA ILE A 115 -4.25 -14.97 14.93
C ILE A 115 -3.43 -13.88 15.62
N GLU A 116 -3.08 -12.81 14.92
CA GLU A 116 -2.29 -11.71 15.48
C GLU A 116 -3.06 -10.87 16.51
N VAL A 117 -4.34 -10.61 16.25
CA VAL A 117 -5.25 -9.94 17.20
C VAL A 117 -5.33 -10.75 18.48
N GLU A 118 -5.57 -12.06 18.37
CA GLU A 118 -5.67 -12.94 19.54
C GLU A 118 -4.34 -13.04 20.30
N TRP A 119 -3.21 -13.09 19.59
CA TRP A 119 -1.89 -13.02 20.22
C TRP A 119 -1.71 -11.73 21.04
N CYS A 120 -2.02 -10.56 20.47
CA CYS A 120 -1.91 -9.29 21.18
C CYS A 120 -2.86 -9.25 22.39
N ALA A 121 -4.10 -9.71 22.23
CA ALA A 121 -5.09 -9.75 23.29
C ALA A 121 -4.62 -10.63 24.46
N ASN A 122 -4.05 -11.81 24.17
CA ASN A 122 -3.46 -12.69 25.18
C ASN A 122 -2.27 -12.05 25.88
N PHE A 123 -1.36 -11.43 25.12
CA PHE A 123 -0.20 -10.73 25.68
C PHE A 123 -0.65 -9.65 26.67
N LEU A 124 -1.59 -8.79 26.27
CA LEU A 124 -2.15 -7.73 27.10
C LEU A 124 -2.84 -8.26 28.37
N ARG A 125 -3.57 -9.38 28.27
CA ARG A 125 -4.20 -10.03 29.43
C ARG A 125 -3.17 -10.62 30.40
N SER A 126 -2.07 -11.14 29.87
CA SER A 126 -0.99 -11.75 30.67
C SER A 126 -0.03 -10.73 31.29
N TRP A 127 -0.05 -9.47 30.84
CA TRP A 127 0.86 -8.46 31.35
C TRP A 127 0.43 -8.03 32.76
N PRO A 128 1.31 -8.16 33.78
CA PRO A 128 0.97 -7.78 35.13
C PRO A 128 0.70 -6.28 35.20
N THR A 129 -0.52 -5.93 35.58
CA THR A 129 -0.88 -4.56 35.99
C THR A 129 -0.23 -4.31 37.34
N HIS A 130 1.05 -3.94 37.36
CA HIS A 130 1.63 -3.37 38.58
C HIS A 130 1.06 -1.96 38.75
N PRO A 131 0.30 -1.68 39.83
CA PRO A 131 0.00 -0.31 40.18
C PRO A 131 1.30 0.32 40.65
N THR A 132 1.77 1.34 39.94
CA THR A 132 2.85 2.20 40.41
C THR A 132 2.30 2.96 41.61
N VAL A 133 2.83 2.66 42.79
CA VAL A 133 2.61 3.41 44.04
C VAL A 133 3.19 4.81 43.90
#